data_AF-A0A928NSK2-F1
#
_entry.id   AF-A0A928NSK2-F1
#
_cell.length_a   1.000
_cell.length_b   1.000
_cell.length_c   1.000
_cell.angle_alpha   90.00
_cell.angle_beta   90.00
_cell.angle_gamma   90.00
#
_symmetry.space_group_name_H-M   'P 1'
#
loop_
_entity.id
_entity.type
_entity.pdbx_description
1 polymer ?
#
loop_
_entity_poly.entity_id
_entity_poly.type
_entity_poly.pdbx_seq_one_letter_code
_entity_poly.pdbx_strand_id
1 'polypeptide(L)'
;MAKKSYYFVKKNSKKNLILMLVILVVSCVILAVVSLIPSRLKDTWLNTDNGTARSVMYPFVYTADNSLYVLDENQNSTVVDDTVTSCIHDVKFNHIYYLRDGKLYEYDIDTNRRIALSDGVAKFKLFRERTSILCTNNANDLYLYSYKNKGSLKLNKTSLQNLGTDTFYKLGNEYFLFLDNYNFEKNTATLVCSDLKGNLKKIADSIDASKAFHISDNDEFISYYKENKMYVTEVNGKVVKIFDNAKVVVQNILPVITEPCTKTEFYSDSVSFMYLMTDISSDGSSGTLTYFTKKETKVVDKNVRSIIHFSDNEKFILYTKDEPNGFVSLYKCQKSGKPSKIITCMGNSTFFFNESSTFLYIQSAEGFLRRVNVFDKGYKVTDVSEGSGVLFDYAGKSFVGYHNLDGDFQYLILDTNSIEKFSVNEIRYYGKLTNRYLLTRENGQGKFSLDYSVDGRLTRIADGIDKNIYFDKEFNNIIYSKEGKMFVWSDGNVSEVAQNTNINAVTVISAR
;
A
#
# COMPACT_ATOMS: atom_id res chain seq x y z
N MET A 1 -60.10 2.28 65.19
CA MET A 1 -58.71 2.62 65.57
C MET A 1 -57.75 2.09 64.50
N ALA A 2 -57.27 2.95 63.62
CA ALA A 2 -56.30 2.59 62.58
C ALA A 2 -54.88 2.95 63.06
N LYS A 3 -54.01 1.95 63.21
CA LYS A 3 -52.57 2.17 63.40
C LYS A 3 -51.95 2.49 62.03
N LYS A 4 -51.46 3.73 61.88
CA LYS A 4 -50.62 4.15 60.74
C LYS A 4 -49.21 3.62 60.93
N SER A 5 -48.72 2.85 59.95
CA SER A 5 -47.31 2.48 59.82
C SER A 5 -46.60 3.50 58.93
N TYR A 6 -45.80 4.39 59.50
CA TYR A 6 -44.90 5.27 58.75
C TYR A 6 -43.57 4.53 58.51
N TYR A 7 -43.24 4.23 57.25
CA TYR A 7 -41.91 3.75 56.89
C TYR A 7 -40.93 4.93 56.85
N PHE A 8 -40.05 4.96 57.85
CA PHE A 8 -38.86 5.82 57.90
C PHE A 8 -37.85 5.38 56.84
N VAL A 9 -37.90 6.01 55.66
CA VAL A 9 -36.76 6.02 54.74
C VAL A 9 -35.73 6.99 55.33
N LYS A 10 -34.75 6.45 56.10
CA LYS A 10 -33.67 7.21 56.76
C LYS A 10 -33.10 8.25 55.80
N LYS A 11 -32.88 9.48 56.28
CA LYS A 11 -32.30 10.63 55.51
C LYS A 11 -31.00 10.27 54.76
N ASN A 12 -30.25 9.26 55.22
CA ASN A 12 -29.09 8.68 54.54
C ASN A 12 -29.42 7.89 53.27
N SER A 13 -30.55 7.18 53.18
CA SER A 13 -30.89 6.45 51.96
C SER A 13 -31.33 7.40 50.85
N LYS A 14 -31.98 8.53 51.14
CA LYS A 14 -32.23 9.58 50.13
C LYS A 14 -30.94 10.20 49.61
N LYS A 15 -29.97 10.48 50.49
CA LYS A 15 -28.63 10.94 50.05
C LYS A 15 -27.90 9.88 49.23
N ASN A 16 -27.96 8.60 49.62
CA ASN A 16 -27.36 7.51 48.88
C ASN A 16 -28.07 7.25 47.54
N LEU A 17 -29.38 7.47 47.47
CA LEU A 17 -30.17 7.34 46.24
C LEU A 17 -29.88 8.50 45.28
N ILE A 18 -29.77 9.73 45.79
CA ILE A 18 -29.32 10.89 45.02
C ILE A 18 -27.87 10.70 44.54
N LEU A 19 -26.99 10.22 45.41
CA LEU A 19 -25.59 9.92 45.05
C LEU A 19 -25.51 8.83 43.98
N MET A 20 -26.30 7.76 44.09
CA MET A 20 -26.39 6.72 43.04
C MET A 20 -26.93 7.28 41.73
N LEU A 21 -27.94 8.14 41.77
CA LEU A 21 -28.49 8.79 40.57
C LEU A 21 -27.47 9.71 39.91
N VAL A 22 -26.70 10.47 40.69
CA VAL A 22 -25.61 11.31 40.18
C VAL A 22 -24.51 10.44 39.58
N ILE A 23 -24.09 9.36 40.25
CA ILE A 23 -23.10 8.43 39.71
C ILE A 23 -23.61 7.83 38.39
N LEU A 24 -24.87 7.41 38.33
CA LEU A 24 -25.45 6.78 37.14
C LEU A 24 -25.54 7.78 35.97
N VAL A 25 -25.93 9.03 36.23
CA VAL A 25 -25.94 10.10 35.22
C VAL A 25 -24.52 10.41 34.76
N VAL A 26 -23.55 10.53 35.67
CA VAL A 26 -22.14 10.74 35.32
C VAL A 26 -21.60 9.56 34.51
N SER A 27 -21.93 8.32 34.85
CA SER A 27 -21.56 7.12 34.08
C SER A 27 -22.18 7.12 32.70
N CYS A 28 -23.46 7.49 32.56
CA CYS A 28 -24.13 7.60 31.26
C CYS A 28 -23.53 8.72 30.40
N VAL A 29 -23.16 9.86 31.00
CA VAL A 29 -22.49 10.95 30.30
C VAL A 29 -21.08 10.55 29.89
N ILE A 30 -20.32 9.84 30.74
CA ILE A 30 -19.01 9.29 30.39
C ILE A 30 -19.15 8.28 29.25
N LEU A 31 -20.12 7.36 29.29
CA LEU A 31 -20.38 6.41 28.21
C LEU A 31 -20.79 7.11 26.90
N ALA A 32 -21.64 8.14 26.98
CA ALA A 32 -22.03 8.94 25.83
C ALA A 32 -20.84 9.71 25.25
N VAL A 33 -20.00 10.31 26.08
CA VAL A 33 -18.75 10.97 25.66
C VAL A 33 -17.77 9.95 25.09
N VAL A 34 -17.62 8.76 25.67
CA VAL A 34 -16.80 7.67 25.12
C VAL A 34 -17.34 7.15 23.79
N SER A 35 -18.66 7.15 23.58
CA SER A 35 -19.29 6.80 22.30
C SER A 35 -19.25 7.92 21.25
N LEU A 36 -19.11 9.19 21.67
CA LEU A 36 -18.98 10.37 20.81
C LEU A 36 -17.54 10.76 20.55
N ILE A 37 -16.60 10.30 21.38
CA ILE A 37 -15.20 10.14 20.98
C ILE A 37 -15.28 9.15 19.82
N PRO A 38 -14.99 9.57 18.57
CA PRO A 38 -14.86 8.60 17.50
C PRO A 38 -13.89 7.55 18.04
N SER A 39 -14.29 6.29 17.99
CA SER A 39 -13.41 5.16 18.25
C SER A 39 -12.16 5.31 17.38
N ARG A 40 -11.19 6.04 17.89
CA ARG A 40 -9.78 6.02 17.51
C ARG A 40 -9.05 4.94 18.28
N LEU A 41 -9.79 4.03 18.92
CA LEU A 41 -9.44 2.62 18.76
C LEU A 41 -9.70 2.32 17.29
N LYS A 42 -8.68 2.57 16.46
CA LYS A 42 -8.47 1.80 15.23
C LYS A 42 -8.84 0.37 15.61
N ASP A 43 -9.71 -0.26 14.85
CA ASP A 43 -9.64 -1.70 14.67
C ASP A 43 -8.22 -1.99 14.17
N THR A 44 -7.29 -2.11 15.12
CA THR A 44 -5.87 -2.42 14.93
C THR A 44 -5.70 -3.87 14.49
N TRP A 45 -6.83 -4.56 14.29
CA TRP A 45 -6.94 -5.94 13.84
C TRP A 45 -6.93 -6.08 12.31
N LEU A 46 -7.15 -5.01 11.54
CA LEU A 46 -7.34 -5.13 10.08
C LEU A 46 -6.47 -4.21 9.19
N ASN A 47 -5.58 -3.38 9.76
CA ASN A 47 -4.52 -2.75 8.94
C ASN A 47 -3.44 -3.79 8.60
N THR A 48 -3.59 -4.41 7.44
CA THR A 48 -2.57 -5.22 6.74
C THR A 48 -1.41 -4.38 6.21
N ASP A 49 -1.27 -3.12 6.61
CA ASP A 49 -0.15 -2.21 6.27
C ASP A 49 1.22 -2.68 6.81
N ASN A 50 1.29 -3.86 7.42
CA ASN A 50 2.53 -4.49 7.87
C ASN A 50 3.18 -5.22 6.69
N GLY A 51 3.75 -4.48 5.74
CA GLY A 51 4.36 -4.89 4.46
C GLY A 51 5.51 -5.91 4.50
N THR A 52 5.32 -6.98 5.26
CA THR A 52 6.18 -8.16 5.42
C THR A 52 5.36 -9.38 5.84
N ALA A 53 4.14 -9.25 6.38
CA ALA A 53 3.24 -10.39 6.51
C ALA A 53 2.84 -10.88 5.11
N ARG A 54 3.54 -11.89 4.60
CA ARG A 54 3.29 -12.53 3.29
C ARG A 54 2.11 -13.47 3.43
N SER A 55 0.96 -12.85 3.63
CA SER A 55 -0.33 -13.38 4.05
C SER A 55 -0.60 -14.84 3.67
N VAL A 56 -0.27 -15.76 4.57
CA VAL A 56 -1.05 -16.99 4.73
C VAL A 56 -2.36 -16.56 5.39
N MET A 57 -3.31 -16.10 4.58
CA MET A 57 -4.71 -15.96 5.00
C MET A 57 -5.37 -17.26 4.59
N TYR A 58 -5.79 -18.05 5.56
CA TYR A 58 -6.61 -19.21 5.25
C TYR A 58 -8.02 -18.76 4.85
N PRO A 59 -8.63 -19.37 3.82
CA PRO A 59 -8.02 -20.36 2.91
C PRO A 59 -6.89 -19.77 2.05
N PHE A 60 -5.72 -20.43 2.06
CA PHE A 60 -4.56 -19.98 1.29
C PHE A 60 -4.72 -20.41 -0.15
N VAL A 61 -4.77 -19.44 -1.05
CA VAL A 61 -4.98 -19.67 -2.47
C VAL A 61 -3.65 -19.55 -3.20
N TYR A 62 -3.31 -20.56 -4.00
CA TYR A 62 -2.06 -20.61 -4.75
C TYR A 62 -2.25 -21.20 -6.14
N THR A 63 -1.32 -20.91 -7.03
CA THR A 63 -1.18 -21.59 -8.31
C THR A 63 0.06 -22.46 -8.33
N ALA A 64 -0.04 -23.59 -9.01
CA ALA A 64 1.09 -24.46 -9.31
C ALA A 64 0.85 -25.09 -10.67
N ASP A 65 1.84 -24.98 -11.57
CA ASP A 65 1.81 -25.55 -12.92
C ASP A 65 0.52 -25.19 -13.70
N ASN A 66 0.11 -23.91 -13.61
CA ASN A 66 -1.14 -23.34 -14.15
C ASN A 66 -2.45 -23.89 -13.55
N SER A 67 -2.40 -24.72 -12.52
CA SER A 67 -3.59 -25.09 -11.75
C SER A 67 -3.77 -24.16 -10.56
N LEU A 68 -5.02 -23.93 -10.18
CA LEU A 68 -5.43 -23.11 -9.03
C LEU A 68 -5.86 -24.03 -7.89
N TYR A 69 -5.37 -23.75 -6.70
CA TYR A 69 -5.59 -24.56 -5.51
C TYR A 69 -6.07 -23.71 -4.35
N VAL A 70 -6.82 -24.35 -3.45
CA VAL A 70 -7.20 -23.84 -2.14
C VAL A 70 -6.64 -24.77 -1.07
N LEU A 71 -5.84 -24.21 -0.17
CA LEU A 71 -5.41 -24.86 1.05
C LEU A 71 -6.30 -24.34 2.21
N ASP A 72 -7.10 -25.22 2.80
CA ASP A 72 -7.97 -24.86 3.93
C ASP A 72 -7.21 -24.79 5.26
N GLU A 73 -7.89 -24.34 6.33
CA GLU A 73 -7.32 -24.29 7.69
C GLU A 73 -6.92 -25.66 8.25
N ASN A 74 -7.50 -26.74 7.71
CA ASN A 74 -7.17 -28.12 8.05
C ASN A 74 -6.01 -28.67 7.21
N GLN A 75 -5.35 -27.81 6.42
CA GLN A 75 -4.24 -28.15 5.55
C GLN A 75 -4.60 -29.12 4.42
N ASN A 76 -5.88 -29.20 4.03
CA ASN A 76 -6.30 -29.93 2.85
C ASN A 76 -6.14 -29.04 1.62
N SER A 77 -5.32 -29.50 0.66
CA SER A 77 -5.22 -28.86 -0.64
C SER A 77 -6.26 -29.42 -1.62
N THR A 78 -7.09 -28.54 -2.17
CA THR A 78 -8.12 -28.87 -3.16
C THR A 78 -7.83 -28.15 -4.47
N VAL A 79 -7.85 -28.89 -5.58
CA VAL A 79 -7.74 -28.30 -6.92
C VAL A 79 -9.07 -27.62 -7.25
N VAL A 80 -9.01 -26.32 -7.56
CA VAL A 80 -10.16 -25.52 -8.00
C VAL A 80 -10.32 -25.63 -9.51
N ASP A 81 -9.22 -25.42 -10.25
CA ASP A 81 -9.23 -25.52 -11.70
C ASP A 81 -7.82 -25.72 -12.29
N ASP A 82 -7.77 -26.02 -13.58
CA ASP A 82 -6.55 -26.07 -14.40
C ASP A 82 -6.50 -24.92 -15.43
N THR A 83 -5.33 -24.77 -16.06
CA THR A 83 -5.04 -23.77 -17.11
C THR A 83 -5.38 -22.32 -16.76
N VAL A 84 -5.28 -21.98 -15.47
CA VAL A 84 -5.52 -20.63 -14.95
C VAL A 84 -4.38 -19.70 -15.32
N THR A 85 -4.71 -18.59 -15.98
CA THR A 85 -3.72 -17.60 -16.45
C THR A 85 -3.62 -16.37 -15.54
N SER A 86 -4.65 -16.11 -14.74
CA SER A 86 -4.69 -15.01 -13.77
C SER A 86 -5.71 -15.32 -12.69
N CYS A 87 -5.46 -14.90 -11.46
CA CYS A 87 -6.36 -15.11 -10.34
C CYS A 87 -6.20 -14.06 -9.26
N ILE A 88 -7.29 -13.81 -8.52
CA ILE A 88 -7.38 -12.91 -7.39
C ILE A 88 -8.27 -13.56 -6.32
N HIS A 89 -7.81 -13.58 -5.07
CA HIS A 89 -8.55 -14.03 -3.90
C HIS A 89 -9.22 -12.84 -3.20
N ASP A 90 -10.55 -12.84 -3.15
CA ASP A 90 -11.35 -11.91 -2.38
C ASP A 90 -11.69 -12.52 -1.01
N VAL A 91 -10.80 -12.29 -0.05
CA VAL A 91 -10.87 -12.82 1.32
C VAL A 91 -12.16 -12.40 2.03
N LYS A 92 -12.72 -11.23 1.68
CA LYS A 92 -13.94 -10.72 2.34
C LYS A 92 -15.15 -11.61 2.09
N PHE A 93 -15.25 -12.16 0.89
CA PHE A 93 -16.38 -12.97 0.45
C PHE A 93 -16.01 -14.44 0.28
N ASN A 94 -14.77 -14.82 0.59
CA ASN A 94 -14.23 -16.15 0.38
C ASN A 94 -14.39 -16.63 -1.07
N HIS A 95 -14.17 -15.70 -2.01
CA HIS A 95 -14.34 -15.92 -3.45
C HIS A 95 -13.01 -15.84 -4.18
N ILE A 96 -12.84 -16.66 -5.20
CA ILE A 96 -11.70 -16.60 -6.12
C ILE A 96 -12.19 -16.21 -7.49
N TYR A 97 -11.59 -15.17 -8.03
CA TYR A 97 -11.82 -14.73 -9.40
C TYR A 97 -10.64 -15.14 -10.25
N TYR A 98 -10.88 -15.79 -11.39
CA TYR A 98 -9.78 -16.26 -12.22
C TYR A 98 -10.14 -16.36 -13.69
N LEU A 99 -9.10 -16.33 -14.52
CA LEU A 99 -9.18 -16.49 -15.96
C LEU A 99 -8.75 -17.88 -16.38
N ARG A 100 -9.57 -18.48 -17.24
CA ARG A 100 -9.29 -19.73 -17.93
C ARG A 100 -9.85 -19.66 -19.35
N ASP A 101 -9.03 -19.99 -20.35
CA ASP A 101 -9.43 -20.07 -21.76
C ASP A 101 -10.21 -18.84 -22.26
N GLY A 102 -9.78 -17.65 -21.84
CA GLY A 102 -10.43 -16.40 -22.20
C GLY A 102 -11.77 -16.16 -21.51
N LYS A 103 -12.08 -16.85 -20.41
CA LYS A 103 -13.31 -16.69 -19.63
C LYS A 103 -12.99 -16.32 -18.20
N LEU A 104 -13.79 -15.42 -17.64
CA LEU A 104 -13.73 -15.03 -16.24
C LEU A 104 -14.70 -15.87 -15.41
N TYR A 105 -14.19 -16.46 -14.34
CA TYR A 105 -14.94 -17.26 -13.38
C TYR A 105 -14.92 -16.61 -12.00
N GLU A 106 -16.01 -16.81 -11.26
CA GLU A 106 -16.08 -16.69 -9.81
C GLU A 106 -16.18 -18.09 -9.21
N TYR A 107 -15.40 -18.38 -8.19
CA TYR A 107 -15.48 -19.60 -7.41
C TYR A 107 -15.70 -19.26 -5.95
N ASP A 108 -16.80 -19.77 -5.41
CA ASP A 108 -17.17 -19.66 -4.01
C ASP A 108 -16.55 -20.82 -3.23
N ILE A 109 -15.63 -20.50 -2.31
CA ILE A 109 -14.85 -21.50 -1.57
C ILE A 109 -15.75 -22.28 -0.60
N ASP A 110 -16.70 -21.60 0.06
CA ASP A 110 -17.56 -22.21 1.08
C ASP A 110 -18.53 -23.24 0.46
N THR A 111 -19.07 -22.93 -0.70
CA THR A 111 -20.08 -23.75 -1.37
C THR A 111 -19.49 -24.66 -2.45
N ASN A 112 -18.20 -24.54 -2.76
CA ASN A 112 -17.51 -25.24 -3.84
C ASN A 112 -18.27 -25.09 -5.17
N ARG A 113 -18.65 -23.85 -5.49
CA ARG A 113 -19.42 -23.53 -6.71
C ARG A 113 -18.67 -22.56 -7.59
N ARG A 114 -18.55 -22.95 -8.87
CA ARG A 114 -18.00 -22.13 -9.94
C ARG A 114 -19.11 -21.54 -10.80
N ILE A 115 -19.01 -20.25 -11.10
CA ILE A 115 -19.91 -19.53 -11.99
C ILE A 115 -19.08 -18.83 -13.08
N ALA A 116 -19.45 -19.03 -14.35
CA ALA A 116 -18.89 -18.26 -15.44
C ALA A 116 -19.52 -16.87 -15.47
N LEU A 117 -18.70 -15.82 -15.45
CA LEU A 117 -19.15 -14.42 -15.42
C LEU A 117 -19.14 -13.79 -16.81
N SER A 118 -18.03 -13.91 -17.55
CA SER A 118 -17.88 -13.26 -18.86
C SER A 118 -16.92 -14.04 -19.76
N ASP A 119 -17.25 -14.08 -21.06
CA ASP A 119 -16.38 -14.62 -22.10
C ASP A 119 -15.50 -13.52 -22.73
N GLY A 120 -14.44 -13.93 -23.43
CA GLY A 120 -13.54 -13.05 -24.18
C GLY A 120 -12.63 -12.18 -23.30
N VAL A 121 -12.35 -12.58 -22.07
CA VAL A 121 -11.58 -11.80 -21.09
C VAL A 121 -10.11 -12.24 -21.09
N ALA A 122 -9.20 -11.27 -21.25
CA ALA A 122 -7.76 -11.42 -21.19
C ALA A 122 -7.16 -10.92 -19.85
N LYS A 123 -7.73 -9.86 -19.27
CA LYS A 123 -7.40 -9.36 -17.93
C LYS A 123 -8.66 -8.85 -17.25
N PHE A 124 -8.67 -8.88 -15.93
CA PHE A 124 -9.77 -8.34 -15.13
C PHE A 124 -9.25 -7.61 -13.89
N LYS A 125 -10.07 -6.73 -13.33
CA LYS A 125 -9.85 -6.08 -12.03
C LYS A 125 -11.18 -5.96 -11.30
N LEU A 126 -11.15 -6.28 -10.01
CA LEU A 126 -12.33 -6.29 -9.16
C LEU A 126 -12.50 -4.94 -8.47
N PHE A 127 -13.74 -4.45 -8.41
CA PHE A 127 -14.06 -3.28 -7.60
C PHE A 127 -14.36 -3.68 -6.16
N ARG A 128 -14.06 -2.79 -5.20
CA ARG A 128 -14.28 -3.02 -3.75
C ARG A 128 -15.76 -3.24 -3.40
N GLU A 129 -16.70 -2.77 -4.20
CA GLU A 129 -18.11 -3.04 -3.91
C GLU A 129 -18.59 -4.38 -4.44
N ARG A 130 -17.78 -5.06 -5.28
CA ARG A 130 -18.11 -6.33 -5.93
C ARG A 130 -19.43 -6.27 -6.72
N THR A 131 -19.87 -5.07 -7.09
CA THR A 131 -21.08 -4.82 -7.89
C THR A 131 -20.81 -4.95 -9.39
N SER A 132 -19.55 -4.82 -9.78
CA SER A 132 -19.07 -4.96 -11.15
C SER A 132 -17.62 -5.44 -11.18
N ILE A 133 -17.19 -5.89 -12.36
CA ILE A 133 -15.80 -6.27 -12.65
C ILE A 133 -15.39 -5.57 -13.94
N LEU A 134 -14.23 -4.94 -13.93
CA LEU A 134 -13.65 -4.36 -15.13
C LEU A 134 -12.86 -5.44 -15.87
N CYS A 135 -13.19 -5.67 -17.12
CA CYS A 135 -12.60 -6.70 -17.96
C CYS A 135 -11.95 -6.05 -19.19
N THR A 136 -10.88 -6.64 -19.69
CA THR A 136 -10.30 -6.32 -21.00
C THR A 136 -10.18 -7.58 -21.83
N ASN A 137 -10.35 -7.48 -23.15
CA ASN A 137 -10.10 -8.59 -24.07
C ASN A 137 -8.68 -8.51 -24.69
N ASN A 138 -8.30 -9.49 -25.50
CA ASN A 138 -7.01 -9.50 -26.22
C ASN A 138 -6.87 -8.34 -27.22
N ALA A 139 -7.98 -7.78 -27.66
CA ALA A 139 -8.01 -6.58 -28.47
C ALA A 139 -8.02 -5.29 -27.62
N ASN A 140 -7.75 -5.34 -26.30
CA ASN A 140 -7.80 -4.19 -25.39
C ASN A 140 -9.09 -3.36 -25.46
N ASP A 141 -10.22 -4.00 -25.78
CA ASP A 141 -11.55 -3.44 -25.52
C ASP A 141 -11.85 -3.57 -24.02
N LEU A 142 -12.40 -2.51 -23.45
CA LEU A 142 -12.75 -2.39 -22.05
C LEU A 142 -14.23 -2.71 -21.86
N TYR A 143 -14.53 -3.62 -20.94
CA TYR A 143 -15.89 -4.05 -20.62
C TYR A 143 -16.15 -3.95 -19.12
N LEU A 144 -17.37 -3.57 -18.76
CA LEU A 144 -17.86 -3.62 -17.39
C LEU A 144 -18.85 -4.78 -17.24
N TYR A 145 -18.44 -5.85 -16.58
CA TYR A 145 -19.36 -6.90 -16.15
C TYR A 145 -20.18 -6.39 -14.96
N SER A 146 -21.50 -6.55 -15.01
CA SER A 146 -22.41 -6.20 -13.91
C SER A 146 -23.08 -7.45 -13.35
N TYR A 147 -22.95 -7.67 -12.04
CA TYR A 147 -23.63 -8.76 -11.35
C TYR A 147 -25.15 -8.64 -11.41
N LYS A 148 -25.66 -7.40 -11.29
CA LYS A 148 -27.10 -7.12 -11.32
C LYS A 148 -27.72 -7.54 -12.66
N ASN A 149 -27.03 -7.24 -13.76
CA ASN A 149 -27.54 -7.49 -15.10
C ASN A 149 -27.06 -8.83 -15.69
N LYS A 150 -26.10 -9.50 -15.05
CA LYS A 150 -25.42 -10.70 -15.52
C LYS A 150 -24.92 -10.57 -16.96
N GLY A 151 -24.25 -9.46 -17.25
CA GLY A 151 -23.78 -9.14 -18.59
C GLY A 151 -22.71 -8.06 -18.60
N SER A 152 -22.00 -7.97 -19.73
CA SER A 152 -20.88 -7.06 -19.93
C SER A 152 -21.25 -5.93 -20.88
N LEU A 153 -20.90 -4.70 -20.51
CA LEU A 153 -21.08 -3.50 -21.33
C LEU A 153 -19.73 -3.02 -21.84
N LYS A 154 -19.56 -2.86 -23.16
CA LYS A 154 -18.35 -2.25 -23.73
C LYS A 154 -18.32 -0.75 -23.42
N LEU A 155 -17.19 -0.26 -22.92
CA LEU A 155 -17.03 1.12 -22.44
C LEU A 155 -16.26 2.01 -23.42
N ASN A 156 -15.21 1.50 -24.05
CA ASN A 156 -14.38 2.28 -24.96
C ASN A 156 -14.84 2.16 -26.41
N LYS A 157 -14.65 3.23 -27.18
CA LYS A 157 -14.90 3.24 -28.63
C LYS A 157 -13.69 2.78 -29.42
N THR A 158 -12.50 3.18 -29.00
CA THR A 158 -11.23 2.75 -29.60
C THR A 158 -10.51 1.79 -28.67
N SER A 159 -10.08 0.65 -29.24
CA SER A 159 -9.20 -0.30 -28.59
C SER A 159 -7.93 0.38 -28.06
N LEU A 160 -7.54 0.06 -26.83
CA LEU A 160 -6.38 0.65 -26.13
C LEU A 160 -5.05 0.00 -26.53
N GLN A 161 -4.84 -0.24 -27.83
CA GLN A 161 -3.61 -0.88 -28.32
C GLN A 161 -2.37 -0.08 -27.89
N ASN A 162 -1.35 -0.79 -27.40
CA ASN A 162 -0.02 -0.26 -27.06
C ASN A 162 0.07 0.71 -25.86
N LEU A 163 -0.99 0.86 -25.06
CA LEU A 163 -0.86 1.56 -23.78
C LEU A 163 -0.24 0.60 -22.74
N GLY A 164 1.06 0.75 -22.51
CA GLY A 164 1.77 0.05 -21.46
C GLY A 164 1.23 0.47 -20.09
N THR A 165 0.87 -0.52 -19.27
CA THR A 165 0.47 -0.43 -17.85
C THR A 165 -0.84 0.32 -17.56
N ASP A 166 -1.79 -0.42 -16.96
CA ASP A 166 -2.99 0.03 -16.23
C ASP A 166 -3.68 1.31 -16.75
N THR A 167 -4.48 1.15 -17.81
CA THR A 167 -5.19 2.25 -18.51
C THR A 167 -6.41 2.82 -17.79
N PHE A 168 -6.58 2.52 -16.52
CA PHE A 168 -7.69 3.03 -15.74
C PHE A 168 -7.32 3.22 -14.27
N TYR A 169 -7.92 4.24 -13.66
CA TYR A 169 -7.70 4.61 -12.27
C TYR A 169 -9.04 4.64 -11.57
N LYS A 170 -9.15 3.93 -10.46
CA LYS A 170 -10.33 3.97 -9.60
C LYS A 170 -10.48 5.38 -9.00
N LEU A 171 -11.70 5.88 -8.96
CA LEU A 171 -12.08 7.18 -8.42
C LEU A 171 -13.17 6.98 -7.35
N GLY A 172 -12.78 7.05 -6.07
CA GLY A 172 -13.66 6.67 -4.98
C GLY A 172 -14.16 5.24 -5.09
N ASN A 173 -15.29 4.91 -4.47
CA ASN A 173 -15.84 3.54 -4.56
C ASN A 173 -16.76 3.32 -5.76
N GLU A 174 -17.26 4.39 -6.39
CA GLU A 174 -18.36 4.33 -7.36
C GLU A 174 -17.93 4.60 -8.80
N TYR A 175 -16.71 5.09 -9.03
CA TYR A 175 -16.26 5.54 -10.34
C TYR A 175 -14.88 5.00 -10.69
N PHE A 176 -14.57 5.02 -11.98
CA PHE A 176 -13.22 4.82 -12.49
C PHE A 176 -13.01 5.66 -13.75
N LEU A 177 -11.77 6.09 -13.94
CA LEU A 177 -11.29 6.86 -15.06
C LEU A 177 -10.56 5.95 -16.03
N PHE A 178 -10.68 6.19 -17.33
CA PHE A 178 -9.90 5.51 -18.35
C PHE A 178 -9.68 6.44 -19.55
N LEU A 179 -8.72 6.07 -20.41
CA LEU A 179 -8.47 6.77 -21.67
C LEU A 179 -9.31 6.15 -22.79
N ASP A 180 -9.81 6.97 -23.72
CA ASP A 180 -10.50 6.53 -24.94
C ASP A 180 -10.14 7.47 -26.11
N ASN A 181 -10.58 7.14 -27.33
CA ASN A 181 -10.30 7.88 -28.58
C ASN A 181 -8.82 8.28 -28.75
N TYR A 182 -7.93 7.29 -28.69
CA TYR A 182 -6.49 7.54 -28.80
C TYR A 182 -6.10 8.04 -30.20
N ASN A 183 -5.32 9.12 -30.25
CA ASN A 183 -4.65 9.60 -31.44
C ASN A 183 -3.15 9.29 -31.33
N PHE A 184 -2.70 8.28 -32.09
CA PHE A 184 -1.31 7.82 -32.07
C PHE A 184 -0.32 8.83 -32.63
N GLU A 185 -0.71 9.63 -33.63
CA GLU A 185 0.19 10.63 -34.24
C GLU A 185 0.51 11.78 -33.28
N LYS A 186 -0.47 12.18 -32.47
CA LYS A 186 -0.33 13.28 -31.51
C LYS A 186 -0.03 12.82 -30.09
N ASN A 187 -0.08 11.51 -29.86
CA ASN A 187 0.02 10.90 -28.53
C ASN A 187 -0.99 11.50 -27.53
N THR A 188 -2.23 11.70 -27.99
CA THR A 188 -3.30 12.30 -27.19
C THR A 188 -4.50 11.38 -27.05
N ALA A 189 -5.26 11.50 -25.95
CA ALA A 189 -6.50 10.75 -25.73
C ALA A 189 -7.62 11.60 -25.14
N THR A 190 -8.83 11.05 -25.11
CA THR A 190 -9.95 11.52 -24.30
C THR A 190 -9.88 10.88 -22.92
N LEU A 191 -9.98 11.68 -21.86
CA LEU A 191 -10.16 11.18 -20.50
C LEU A 191 -11.65 11.00 -20.21
N VAL A 192 -12.04 9.78 -19.84
CA VAL A 192 -13.43 9.38 -19.59
C VAL A 192 -13.59 8.88 -18.16
N CYS A 193 -14.69 9.25 -17.51
CA CYS A 193 -15.12 8.71 -16.23
C CYS A 193 -16.33 7.80 -16.45
N SER A 194 -16.34 6.63 -15.83
CA SER A 194 -17.48 5.73 -15.78
C SER A 194 -17.90 5.51 -14.33
N ASP A 195 -19.20 5.40 -14.09
CA ASP A 195 -19.69 4.78 -12.85
C ASP A 195 -19.64 3.24 -12.94
N LEU A 196 -19.91 2.56 -11.82
CA LEU A 196 -20.01 1.08 -11.77
C LEU A 196 -21.25 0.51 -12.48
N LYS A 197 -22.07 1.33 -13.14
CA LYS A 197 -23.17 0.93 -14.02
C LYS A 197 -22.83 1.11 -15.50
N GLY A 198 -21.66 1.69 -15.80
CA GLY A 198 -21.19 1.95 -17.16
C GLY A 198 -21.69 3.25 -17.78
N ASN A 199 -22.25 4.17 -17.00
CA ASN A 199 -22.61 5.49 -17.49
C ASN A 199 -21.34 6.31 -17.68
N LEU A 200 -21.07 6.69 -18.93
CA LEU A 200 -19.84 7.36 -19.33
C LEU A 200 -19.99 8.88 -19.32
N LYS A 201 -18.92 9.55 -18.92
CA LYS A 201 -18.78 10.99 -18.96
C LYS A 201 -17.40 11.39 -19.46
N LYS A 202 -17.35 12.23 -20.49
CA LYS A 202 -16.10 12.87 -20.94
C LYS A 202 -15.66 13.92 -19.91
N ILE A 203 -14.43 13.78 -19.42
CA ILE A 203 -13.78 14.75 -18.52
C ILE A 203 -13.00 15.77 -19.33
N ALA A 204 -12.14 15.29 -20.23
CA ALA A 204 -11.26 16.12 -21.03
C ALA A 204 -10.96 15.47 -22.37
N ASP A 205 -10.55 16.28 -23.34
CA ASP A 205 -10.23 15.82 -24.68
C ASP A 205 -8.87 16.35 -25.12
N SER A 206 -8.19 15.56 -25.96
CA SER A 206 -6.82 15.80 -26.41
C SER A 206 -5.82 15.97 -25.25
N ILE A 207 -5.93 15.13 -24.22
CA ILE A 207 -4.95 15.09 -23.13
C ILE A 207 -3.69 14.36 -23.58
N ASP A 208 -2.53 14.77 -23.08
CA ASP A 208 -1.25 14.11 -23.33
C ASP A 208 -1.22 12.75 -22.64
N ALA A 209 -1.26 11.69 -23.43
CA ALA A 209 -1.35 10.32 -22.92
C ALA A 209 0.01 9.71 -22.57
N SER A 210 1.13 10.40 -22.84
CA SER A 210 2.44 10.01 -22.30
C SER A 210 2.58 10.33 -20.82
N LYS A 211 1.72 11.21 -20.29
CA LYS A 211 1.75 11.65 -18.90
C LYS A 211 0.60 11.00 -18.13
N ALA A 212 0.90 10.49 -16.95
CA ALA A 212 -0.12 9.99 -16.04
C ALA A 212 -1.10 11.10 -15.66
N PHE A 213 -2.36 10.73 -15.48
CA PHE A 213 -3.35 11.55 -14.79
C PHE A 213 -3.45 11.08 -13.33
N HIS A 214 -3.79 12.00 -12.43
CA HIS A 214 -3.83 11.72 -10.99
C HIS A 214 -5.16 12.13 -10.39
N ILE A 215 -5.52 11.51 -9.26
CA ILE A 215 -6.76 11.73 -8.53
C ILE A 215 -6.41 12.30 -7.15
N SER A 216 -7.18 13.25 -6.62
CA SER A 216 -6.95 13.81 -5.28
C SER A 216 -7.39 12.83 -4.18
N ASP A 217 -6.83 12.94 -2.97
CA ASP A 217 -7.19 12.07 -1.81
C ASP A 217 -8.68 11.94 -1.50
N ASN A 218 -9.45 12.98 -1.80
CA ASN A 218 -10.88 13.03 -1.56
C ASN A 218 -11.72 12.63 -2.78
N ASP A 219 -11.08 12.13 -3.84
CA ASP A 219 -11.70 11.73 -5.10
C ASP A 219 -12.51 12.84 -5.81
N GLU A 220 -12.36 14.11 -5.40
CA GLU A 220 -13.13 15.23 -5.96
C GLU A 220 -12.50 15.84 -7.21
N PHE A 221 -11.18 15.70 -7.34
CA PHE A 221 -10.41 16.36 -8.39
C PHE A 221 -9.54 15.39 -9.17
N ILE A 222 -9.33 15.74 -10.43
CA ILE A 222 -8.53 14.99 -11.40
C ILE A 222 -7.53 15.95 -12.01
N SER A 223 -6.26 15.57 -12.04
CA SER A 223 -5.21 16.29 -12.76
C SER A 223 -4.79 15.55 -14.02
N TYR A 224 -4.61 16.27 -15.13
CA TYR A 224 -4.13 15.74 -16.40
C TYR A 224 -3.34 16.80 -17.15
N TYR A 225 -2.64 16.40 -18.20
CA TYR A 225 -1.82 17.30 -19.01
C TYR A 225 -2.44 17.53 -20.37
N LYS A 226 -2.39 18.77 -20.84
CA LYS A 226 -2.78 19.16 -22.20
C LYS A 226 -1.95 20.37 -22.60
N GLU A 227 -1.39 20.35 -23.82
CA GLU A 227 -0.62 21.48 -24.37
C GLU A 227 0.48 22.00 -23.42
N ASN A 228 1.24 21.08 -22.79
CA ASN A 228 2.27 21.36 -21.79
C ASN A 228 1.79 22.05 -20.49
N LYS A 229 0.48 22.14 -20.27
CA LYS A 229 -0.11 22.64 -19.03
C LYS A 229 -0.73 21.50 -18.24
N MET A 230 -0.70 21.63 -16.92
CA MET A 230 -1.41 20.74 -16.01
C MET A 230 -2.77 21.37 -15.69
N TYR A 231 -3.84 20.64 -15.98
CA TYR A 231 -5.21 21.01 -15.66
C TYR A 231 -5.64 20.27 -14.41
N VAL A 232 -6.37 20.95 -13.53
CA VAL A 232 -7.09 20.35 -12.41
C VAL A 232 -8.57 20.58 -12.63
N THR A 233 -9.33 19.49 -12.63
CA THR A 233 -10.77 19.48 -12.91
C THR A 233 -11.54 18.77 -11.81
N GLU A 234 -12.80 19.10 -11.66
CA GLU A 234 -13.75 18.26 -10.90
C GLU A 234 -14.05 16.98 -11.67
N VAL A 235 -14.57 15.95 -10.99
CA VAL A 235 -15.09 14.71 -11.61
C VAL A 235 -16.15 14.97 -12.69
N ASN A 236 -16.76 16.15 -12.68
CA ASN A 236 -17.71 16.56 -13.70
C ASN A 236 -17.08 17.17 -14.96
N GLY A 237 -15.74 17.27 -15.05
CA GLY A 237 -14.99 17.88 -16.15
C GLY A 237 -14.80 19.40 -16.05
N LYS A 238 -15.37 20.07 -15.03
CA LYS A 238 -15.21 21.51 -14.84
C LYS A 238 -13.77 21.83 -14.44
N VAL A 239 -13.11 22.66 -15.24
CA VAL A 239 -11.77 23.16 -14.93
C VAL A 239 -11.81 24.07 -13.71
N VAL A 240 -11.01 23.72 -12.72
CA VAL A 240 -10.83 24.45 -11.46
C VAL A 240 -9.57 25.30 -11.52
N LYS A 241 -8.47 24.73 -12.05
CA LYS A 241 -7.17 25.38 -12.11
C LYS A 241 -6.38 24.90 -13.32
N ILE A 242 -5.52 25.79 -13.82
CA ILE A 242 -4.53 25.49 -14.86
C ILE A 242 -3.19 25.97 -14.33
N PHE A 243 -2.16 25.16 -14.50
CA PHE A 243 -0.80 25.47 -14.12
C PHE A 243 0.13 25.31 -15.32
N ASP A 244 0.97 26.32 -15.53
CA ASP A 244 2.07 26.27 -16.48
C ASP A 244 3.28 25.58 -15.83
N ASN A 245 4.00 24.75 -16.58
CA ASN A 245 5.22 24.06 -16.14
C ASN A 245 5.10 23.43 -14.73
N ALA A 246 4.05 22.64 -14.54
CA ALA A 246 3.79 21.99 -13.26
C ALA A 246 3.86 20.46 -13.36
N LYS A 247 4.10 19.81 -12.24
CA LYS A 247 3.97 18.36 -12.09
C LYS A 247 3.41 18.00 -10.72
N VAL A 248 2.69 16.88 -10.67
CA VAL A 248 2.30 16.25 -9.40
C VAL A 248 3.55 15.79 -8.66
N VAL A 249 3.55 16.01 -7.34
CA VAL A 249 4.59 15.48 -6.47
C VAL A 249 4.38 13.98 -6.28
N VAL A 250 5.33 13.19 -6.74
CA VAL A 250 5.46 11.76 -6.41
C VAL A 250 6.53 11.60 -5.33
N GLN A 251 6.31 10.69 -4.38
CA GLN A 251 7.29 10.42 -3.33
C GLN A 251 8.52 9.73 -3.91
N ASN A 252 9.70 10.01 -3.37
CA ASN A 252 10.88 9.18 -3.62
C ASN A 252 10.74 7.90 -2.81
N ILE A 253 10.46 6.79 -3.49
CA ILE A 253 10.38 5.47 -2.87
C ILE A 253 11.71 4.77 -3.11
N LEU A 254 12.35 4.26 -2.05
CA LEU A 254 13.53 3.40 -2.20
C LEU A 254 13.15 2.11 -2.95
N PRO A 255 14.12 1.42 -3.58
CA PRO A 255 13.94 0.02 -3.90
C PRO A 255 13.51 -0.69 -2.61
N VAL A 256 12.31 -1.25 -2.62
CA VAL A 256 11.85 -2.10 -1.53
C VAL A 256 12.37 -3.49 -1.84
N ILE A 257 13.07 -4.13 -0.90
CA ILE A 257 13.36 -5.57 -1.04
C ILE A 257 12.07 -6.32 -0.78
N THR A 258 11.22 -6.35 -1.80
CA THR A 258 10.16 -7.31 -1.98
C THR A 258 10.60 -8.17 -3.14
N GLU A 259 11.32 -9.28 -2.90
CA GLU A 259 11.06 -10.41 -3.81
C GLU A 259 9.60 -10.79 -3.54
N PRO A 260 8.68 -10.53 -4.49
CA PRO A 260 7.27 -10.74 -4.25
C PRO A 260 7.00 -12.24 -4.42
N CYS A 261 6.73 -12.95 -3.33
CA CYS A 261 6.02 -14.22 -3.43
C CYS A 261 4.51 -13.97 -3.66
N THR A 262 4.01 -12.78 -3.30
CA THR A 262 2.62 -12.33 -3.48
C THR A 262 2.60 -10.90 -4.01
N LYS A 263 1.92 -10.66 -5.14
CA LYS A 263 1.51 -9.31 -5.51
C LYS A 263 0.25 -8.97 -4.70
N THR A 264 0.31 -8.02 -3.77
CA THR A 264 -0.90 -7.47 -3.16
C THR A 264 -1.41 -6.35 -4.06
N GLU A 265 -2.63 -6.45 -4.58
CA GLU A 265 -3.23 -5.35 -5.33
C GLU A 265 -3.74 -4.29 -4.36
N PHE A 266 -2.98 -3.20 -4.23
CA PHE A 266 -3.49 -1.99 -3.61
C PHE A 266 -4.37 -1.26 -4.63
N TYR A 267 -5.67 -1.16 -4.35
CA TYR A 267 -6.67 -0.53 -5.25
C TYR A 267 -6.61 1.00 -5.29
N SER A 268 -5.47 1.60 -4.96
CA SER A 268 -5.24 3.04 -5.13
C SER A 268 -3.85 3.27 -5.72
N ASP A 269 -3.73 3.02 -7.02
CA ASP A 269 -2.63 3.57 -7.85
C ASP A 269 -2.76 5.10 -7.99
N SER A 270 -3.81 5.69 -7.40
CA SER A 270 -3.99 7.14 -7.28
C SER A 270 -2.91 7.71 -6.36
N VAL A 271 -1.86 8.25 -6.96
CA VAL A 271 -1.02 9.24 -6.28
C VAL A 271 -1.92 10.44 -5.99
N SER A 272 -2.22 10.68 -4.72
CA SER A 272 -2.91 11.90 -4.34
C SER A 272 -2.11 13.12 -4.75
N PHE A 273 -2.67 13.94 -5.64
CA PHE A 273 -2.06 15.22 -5.99
C PHE A 273 -2.48 16.33 -5.02
N MET A 274 -2.06 16.21 -3.76
CA MET A 274 -2.18 17.31 -2.81
C MET A 274 -1.07 18.35 -2.96
N TYR A 275 0.14 17.89 -3.27
CA TYR A 275 1.30 18.75 -3.50
C TYR A 275 1.67 18.75 -4.98
N LEU A 276 2.00 19.94 -5.46
CA LEU A 276 2.37 20.21 -6.84
C LEU A 276 3.71 20.93 -6.84
N MET A 277 4.58 20.57 -7.77
CA MET A 277 5.67 21.45 -8.17
C MET A 277 5.16 22.32 -9.31
N THR A 278 5.12 23.63 -9.11
CA THR A 278 4.71 24.64 -10.10
C THR A 278 5.87 25.56 -10.43
N ASP A 279 5.76 26.36 -11.50
CA ASP A 279 6.80 27.32 -11.90
C ASP A 279 8.18 26.66 -12.01
N ILE A 280 8.22 25.43 -12.54
CA ILE A 280 9.46 24.67 -12.66
C ILE A 280 10.40 25.42 -13.61
N SER A 281 11.65 25.60 -13.18
CA SER A 281 12.69 26.26 -13.95
C SER A 281 12.92 25.55 -15.29
N SER A 282 13.43 26.27 -16.29
CA SER A 282 13.60 25.74 -17.66
C SER A 282 14.54 24.53 -17.74
N ASP A 283 15.49 24.44 -16.80
CA ASP A 283 16.43 23.33 -16.62
C ASP A 283 15.88 22.20 -15.73
N GLY A 284 14.67 22.38 -15.17
CA GLY A 284 14.01 21.41 -14.30
C GLY A 284 14.59 21.28 -12.89
N SER A 285 15.55 22.12 -12.51
CA SER A 285 16.32 22.00 -11.25
C SER A 285 15.53 22.41 -10.01
N SER A 286 14.58 23.33 -10.15
CA SER A 286 13.80 23.83 -9.03
C SER A 286 12.39 24.27 -9.43
N GLY A 287 11.52 24.45 -8.44
CA GLY A 287 10.20 25.04 -8.64
C GLY A 287 9.57 25.55 -7.35
N THR A 288 8.33 25.99 -7.45
CA THR A 288 7.48 26.38 -6.32
C THR A 288 6.72 25.16 -5.83
N LEU A 289 6.87 24.83 -4.54
CA LEU A 289 6.04 23.81 -3.91
C LEU A 289 4.69 24.42 -3.54
N THR A 290 3.63 23.91 -4.15
CA THR A 290 2.26 24.40 -3.99
C THR A 290 1.39 23.31 -3.37
N TYR A 291 0.60 23.69 -2.37
CA TYR A 291 -0.42 22.83 -1.77
C TYR A 291 -1.79 23.15 -2.37
N PHE A 292 -2.47 22.14 -2.91
CA PHE A 292 -3.81 22.25 -3.48
C PHE A 292 -4.85 21.70 -2.48
N THR A 293 -5.83 22.53 -2.10
CA THR A 293 -6.89 22.15 -1.17
C THR A 293 -8.17 22.88 -1.49
N LYS A 294 -9.30 22.16 -1.61
CA LYS A 294 -10.64 22.77 -1.77
C LYS A 294 -10.69 23.85 -2.87
N LYS A 295 -10.07 23.60 -4.02
CA LYS A 295 -9.96 24.53 -5.18
C LYS A 295 -9.00 25.71 -4.99
N GLU A 296 -8.37 25.84 -3.83
CA GLU A 296 -7.39 26.87 -3.54
C GLU A 296 -5.97 26.33 -3.65
N THR A 297 -5.04 27.22 -3.98
CA THR A 297 -3.61 26.94 -4.07
C THR A 297 -2.87 27.79 -3.05
N LYS A 298 -2.08 27.17 -2.19
CA LYS A 298 -1.21 27.85 -1.24
C LYS A 298 0.24 27.54 -1.56
N VAL A 299 1.05 28.57 -1.76
CA VAL A 299 2.51 28.41 -1.86
C VAL A 299 3.04 27.96 -0.51
N VAL A 300 3.75 26.83 -0.49
CA VAL A 300 4.42 26.27 0.68
C VAL A 300 5.82 26.85 0.78
N ASP A 301 6.58 26.79 -0.31
CA ASP A 301 7.91 27.39 -0.44
C ASP A 301 8.30 27.55 -1.91
N LYS A 302 9.33 28.35 -2.18
CA LYS A 302 9.91 28.59 -3.50
C LYS A 302 11.33 28.04 -3.58
N ASN A 303 11.82 27.80 -4.80
CA ASN A 303 13.15 27.24 -5.08
C ASN A 303 13.34 25.86 -4.43
N VAL A 304 12.29 25.05 -4.46
CA VAL A 304 12.31 23.66 -4.01
C VAL A 304 12.92 22.81 -5.11
N ARG A 305 13.96 22.04 -4.78
CA ARG A 305 14.66 21.15 -5.71
C ARG A 305 13.97 19.80 -5.82
N SER A 306 13.72 19.15 -4.68
CA SER A 306 13.12 17.81 -4.67
C SER A 306 12.26 17.60 -3.44
N ILE A 307 11.23 16.76 -3.59
CA ILE A 307 10.43 16.28 -2.47
C ILE A 307 10.97 14.94 -2.03
N ILE A 308 11.13 14.75 -0.72
CA ILE A 308 11.57 13.48 -0.16
C ILE A 308 10.37 12.66 0.25
N HIS A 309 9.46 13.28 0.99
CA HIS A 309 8.33 12.59 1.57
C HIS A 309 7.20 13.58 1.89
N PHE A 310 5.95 13.12 1.80
CA PHE A 310 4.81 13.84 2.36
C PHE A 310 3.89 12.83 3.06
N SER A 311 3.41 13.18 4.25
CA SER A 311 2.48 12.35 5.01
C SER A 311 1.13 13.03 5.10
N ASP A 312 0.09 12.36 4.60
CA ASP A 312 -1.28 12.86 4.64
C ASP A 312 -1.88 12.72 6.04
N ASN A 313 -1.50 11.63 6.73
CA ASN A 313 -1.91 11.33 8.10
C ASN A 313 -1.31 12.33 9.09
N GLU A 314 0.00 12.54 9.01
CA GLU A 314 0.76 13.39 9.94
C GLU A 314 0.82 14.86 9.47
N LYS A 315 0.30 15.14 8.26
CA LYS A 315 0.11 16.48 7.68
C LYS A 315 1.40 17.30 7.57
N PHE A 316 2.49 16.68 7.12
CA PHE A 316 3.76 17.36 6.85
C PHE A 316 4.38 16.95 5.51
N ILE A 317 5.31 17.76 5.04
CA ILE A 317 6.13 17.51 3.85
C ILE A 317 7.61 17.77 4.17
N LEU A 318 8.47 16.91 3.62
CA LEU A 318 9.92 17.00 3.63
C LEU A 318 10.42 17.27 2.22
N TYR A 319 11.26 18.28 2.06
CA TYR A 319 11.80 18.67 0.77
C TYR A 319 13.16 19.33 0.92
N THR A 320 13.85 19.46 -0.21
CA THR A 320 15.16 20.09 -0.30
C THR A 320 15.15 21.36 -1.10
N LYS A 321 16.10 22.24 -0.80
CA LYS A 321 16.42 23.45 -1.56
C LYS A 321 17.91 23.51 -1.81
N ASP A 322 18.30 23.96 -2.98
CA ASP A 322 19.69 24.28 -3.21
C ASP A 322 20.09 25.51 -2.39
N GLU A 323 21.29 25.44 -1.85
CA GLU A 323 21.95 26.54 -1.16
C GLU A 323 23.17 26.97 -1.99
N PRO A 324 23.70 28.19 -1.75
CA PRO A 324 24.95 28.61 -2.38
C PRO A 324 26.08 27.59 -2.16
N ASN A 325 27.05 27.58 -3.08
CA ASN A 325 28.28 26.77 -2.98
C ASN A 325 28.06 25.25 -3.01
N GLY A 326 27.01 24.77 -3.71
CA GLY A 326 26.80 23.34 -3.94
C GLY A 326 26.29 22.57 -2.72
N PHE A 327 25.71 23.27 -1.74
CA PHE A 327 25.02 22.67 -0.61
C PHE A 327 23.53 22.48 -0.90
N VAL A 328 22.89 21.61 -0.13
CA VAL A 328 21.45 21.40 -0.15
C VAL A 328 20.92 21.46 1.28
N SER A 329 19.85 22.23 1.50
CA SER A 329 19.16 22.28 2.79
C SER A 329 17.87 21.49 2.76
N LEU A 330 17.64 20.79 3.84
CA LEU A 330 16.42 20.05 4.09
C LEU A 330 15.44 20.87 4.92
N TYR A 331 14.17 20.84 4.54
CA TYR A 331 13.09 21.51 5.24
C TYR A 331 11.95 20.56 5.56
N LYS A 332 11.33 20.79 6.72
CA LYS A 332 10.01 20.25 7.08
C LYS A 332 9.00 21.38 7.08
N CYS A 333 7.84 21.16 6.48
CA CYS A 333 6.72 22.06 6.58
C CYS A 333 5.47 21.29 7.01
N GLN A 334 4.79 21.77 8.05
CA GLN A 334 3.45 21.30 8.37
C GLN A 334 2.44 22.04 7.47
N LYS A 335 1.31 21.41 7.13
CA LYS A 335 0.27 21.94 6.23
C LYS A 335 -0.15 23.41 6.49
N SER A 336 -0.01 23.90 7.72
CA SER A 336 -0.29 25.29 8.13
C SER A 336 0.91 26.08 8.68
N GLY A 337 2.09 25.47 8.77
CA GLY A 337 3.27 26.06 9.41
C GLY A 337 4.21 26.79 8.45
N LYS A 338 5.18 27.52 9.02
CA LYS A 338 6.34 28.00 8.27
C LYS A 338 7.33 26.83 8.07
N PRO A 339 7.99 26.74 6.91
CA PRO A 339 9.10 25.82 6.72
C PRO A 339 10.15 25.96 7.83
N SER A 340 10.57 24.82 8.38
CA SER A 340 11.63 24.72 9.36
C SER A 340 12.81 23.98 8.72
N LYS A 341 13.97 24.63 8.66
CA LYS A 341 15.21 23.99 8.21
C LYS A 341 15.59 22.91 9.22
N ILE A 342 15.85 21.70 8.74
CA ILE A 342 16.32 20.58 9.54
C ILE A 342 17.86 20.57 9.54
N ILE A 343 18.47 20.55 8.36
CA ILE A 343 19.92 20.39 8.18
C ILE A 343 20.36 20.96 6.83
N THR A 344 21.64 21.33 6.72
CA THR A 344 22.32 21.62 5.45
C THR A 344 23.39 20.56 5.20
N CYS A 345 23.45 20.03 3.98
CA CYS A 345 24.30 18.91 3.57
C CYS A 345 24.98 19.20 2.23
N MET A 346 25.92 18.36 1.82
CA MET A 346 26.52 18.41 0.48
C MET A 346 25.45 18.16 -0.59
N GLY A 347 25.51 18.85 -1.73
CA GLY A 347 24.46 18.84 -2.76
C GLY A 347 24.20 17.50 -3.45
N ASN A 348 25.10 16.52 -3.26
CA ASN A 348 24.99 15.14 -3.74
C ASN A 348 24.53 14.16 -2.64
N SER A 349 24.05 14.65 -1.50
CA SER A 349 23.50 13.80 -0.44
C SER A 349 22.17 13.17 -0.88
N THR A 350 21.95 11.92 -0.50
CA THR A 350 20.68 11.21 -0.67
C THR A 350 19.88 11.26 0.63
N PHE A 351 18.55 11.29 0.50
CA PHE A 351 17.64 11.43 1.62
C PHE A 351 16.54 10.38 1.56
N PHE A 352 16.25 9.76 2.69
CA PHE A 352 15.19 8.77 2.80
C PHE A 352 14.43 8.94 4.11
N PHE A 353 13.10 8.91 4.06
CA PHE A 353 12.27 8.98 5.25
C PHE A 353 11.56 7.64 5.47
N ASN A 354 11.77 7.03 6.63
CA ASN A 354 11.05 5.83 7.05
C ASN A 354 9.89 6.26 7.97
N GLU A 355 8.66 6.19 7.46
CA GLU A 355 7.46 6.62 8.20
C GLU A 355 7.26 5.86 9.51
N SER A 356 7.55 4.55 9.52
CA SER A 356 7.29 3.67 10.68
C SER A 356 8.22 3.98 11.86
N SER A 357 9.45 4.41 11.58
CA SER A 357 10.44 4.78 12.59
C SER A 357 10.49 6.28 12.86
N THR A 358 9.85 7.09 12.00
CA THR A 358 9.90 8.55 11.98
C THR A 358 11.28 9.16 11.75
N PHE A 359 12.27 8.33 11.39
CA PHE A 359 13.62 8.79 11.08
C PHE A 359 13.76 9.16 9.60
N LEU A 360 14.42 10.29 9.38
CA LEU A 360 15.03 10.61 8.11
C LEU A 360 16.50 10.19 8.14
N TYR A 361 16.89 9.42 7.14
CA TYR A 361 18.25 9.02 6.83
C TYR A 361 18.85 9.96 5.79
N ILE A 362 20.09 10.36 6.02
CA ILE A 362 20.87 11.30 5.20
C ILE A 362 22.20 10.63 4.91
N GLN A 363 22.45 10.32 3.64
CA GLN A 363 23.70 9.68 3.22
C GLN A 363 24.50 10.64 2.35
N SER A 364 25.77 10.84 2.70
CA SER A 364 26.70 11.55 1.82
C SER A 364 27.15 10.66 0.65
N ALA A 365 27.70 11.26 -0.39
CA ALA A 365 28.32 10.50 -1.49
C ALA A 365 29.53 9.65 -1.06
N GLU A 366 30.13 9.96 0.09
CA GLU A 366 31.25 9.20 0.68
C GLU A 366 30.76 8.03 1.56
N GLY A 367 29.43 7.82 1.65
CA GLY A 367 28.84 6.74 2.44
C GLY A 367 28.77 7.03 3.94
N PHE A 368 28.83 8.30 4.36
CA PHE A 368 28.51 8.66 5.74
C PHE A 368 27.00 8.73 5.92
N LEU A 369 26.46 7.80 6.71
CA LEU A 369 25.04 7.72 7.03
C LEU A 369 24.75 8.40 8.36
N ARG A 370 23.79 9.32 8.33
CA ARG A 370 23.26 10.02 9.49
C ARG A 370 21.76 9.84 9.55
N ARG A 371 21.19 10.00 10.73
CA ARG A 371 19.73 10.06 10.89
C ARG A 371 19.29 11.20 11.80
N VAL A 372 18.06 11.64 11.58
CA VAL A 372 17.39 12.64 12.39
C VAL A 372 15.93 12.22 12.58
N ASN A 373 15.44 12.26 13.82
CA ASN A 373 14.00 12.12 14.06
C ASN A 373 13.33 13.43 13.64
N VAL A 374 12.41 13.36 12.67
CA VAL A 374 11.79 14.57 12.12
C VAL A 374 10.78 15.22 13.07
N PHE A 375 10.44 14.59 14.20
CA PHE A 375 9.55 15.12 15.23
C PHE A 375 10.29 15.65 16.46
N ASP A 376 11.58 15.36 16.61
CA ASP A 376 12.36 15.85 17.74
C ASP A 376 12.57 17.36 17.67
N LYS A 377 12.42 18.02 18.82
CA LYS A 377 12.76 19.43 18.96
C LYS A 377 14.26 19.62 18.75
N GLY A 378 14.61 20.48 17.80
CA GLY A 378 16.00 20.81 17.49
C GLY A 378 16.70 19.85 16.52
N TYR A 379 16.00 18.85 15.98
CA TYR A 379 16.49 18.01 14.88
C TYR A 379 17.89 17.43 15.13
N LYS A 380 18.08 16.78 16.28
CA LYS A 380 19.38 16.20 16.63
C LYS A 380 19.81 15.18 15.58
N VAL A 381 20.89 15.49 14.88
CA VAL A 381 21.53 14.61 13.91
C VAL A 381 22.41 13.62 14.66
N THR A 382 22.29 12.34 14.32
CA THR A 382 23.09 11.27 14.91
C THR A 382 23.80 10.52 13.78
N ASP A 383 25.10 10.31 13.94
CA ASP A 383 25.88 9.46 13.04
C ASP A 383 25.47 8.00 13.25
N VAL A 384 25.23 7.31 12.13
CA VAL A 384 24.75 5.92 12.12
C VAL A 384 25.87 4.99 11.71
N SER A 385 26.48 5.25 10.54
CA SER A 385 27.56 4.41 10.01
C SER A 385 28.44 5.16 9.01
N GLU A 386 29.63 4.63 8.80
CA GLU A 386 30.54 5.00 7.72
C GLU A 386 30.57 3.86 6.69
N GLY A 387 30.78 4.20 5.42
CA GLY A 387 30.84 3.21 4.33
C GLY A 387 29.49 2.60 3.95
N SER A 388 28.38 3.31 4.17
CA SER A 388 27.07 2.89 3.67
C SER A 388 27.00 3.07 2.14
N GLY A 389 26.60 2.02 1.44
CA GLY A 389 26.29 1.99 0.02
C GLY A 389 24.78 2.13 -0.22
N VAL A 390 24.18 1.25 -1.00
CA VAL A 390 22.76 1.38 -1.37
C VAL A 390 21.85 1.18 -0.16
N LEU A 391 21.06 2.20 0.18
CA LEU A 391 19.96 2.13 1.15
C LEU A 391 18.73 1.48 0.52
N PHE A 392 17.98 0.70 1.30
CA PHE A 392 16.70 0.12 0.89
C PHE A 392 15.75 0.03 2.08
N ASP A 393 14.45 0.04 1.77
CA ASP A 393 13.39 0.00 2.77
C ASP A 393 12.76 -1.40 2.87
N TYR A 394 12.21 -1.68 4.04
CA TYR A 394 11.30 -2.80 4.26
C TYR A 394 9.91 -2.23 4.50
N ALA A 395 8.99 -2.48 3.57
CA ALA A 395 7.66 -1.88 3.59
C ALA A 395 6.98 -2.06 4.95
N GLY A 396 6.61 -0.93 5.57
CA GLY A 396 5.91 -0.90 6.86
C GLY A 396 6.75 -1.34 8.07
N LYS A 397 8.09 -1.31 7.98
CA LYS A 397 8.99 -1.63 9.10
C LYS A 397 9.65 -0.38 9.68
N SER A 398 9.88 -0.40 10.99
CA SER A 398 10.60 0.64 11.73
C SER A 398 12.13 0.59 11.58
N PHE A 399 12.65 -0.20 10.64
CA PHE A 399 14.08 -0.34 10.39
C PHE A 399 14.39 -0.15 8.90
N VAL A 400 15.64 0.22 8.61
CA VAL A 400 16.14 0.49 7.25
C VAL A 400 17.38 -0.34 6.99
N GLY A 401 17.54 -0.84 5.77
CA GLY A 401 18.72 -1.62 5.39
C GLY A 401 19.69 -0.85 4.50
N TYR A 402 20.96 -1.26 4.52
CA TYR A 402 21.95 -0.84 3.53
C TYR A 402 22.97 -1.93 3.21
N HIS A 403 23.51 -1.93 2.00
CA HIS A 403 24.74 -2.66 1.68
C HIS A 403 25.95 -1.78 1.99
N ASN A 404 27.09 -2.33 2.42
CA ASN A 404 28.33 -1.54 2.42
C ASN A 404 28.71 -1.11 0.99
N LEU A 405 29.63 -0.15 0.88
CA LEU A 405 30.13 0.33 -0.41
C LEU A 405 30.65 -0.80 -1.33
N ASP A 406 31.25 -1.84 -0.76
CA ASP A 406 31.79 -2.98 -1.52
C ASP A 406 30.70 -4.02 -1.89
N GLY A 407 29.52 -3.96 -1.28
CA GLY A 407 28.41 -4.88 -1.55
C GLY A 407 28.57 -6.29 -0.93
N ASP A 408 29.54 -6.48 -0.03
CA ASP A 408 29.80 -7.78 0.61
C ASP A 408 28.88 -8.10 1.79
N PHE A 409 28.39 -7.04 2.44
CA PHE A 409 27.62 -7.15 3.66
C PHE A 409 26.36 -6.30 3.59
N GLN A 410 25.31 -6.86 4.19
CA GLN A 410 24.08 -6.16 4.44
C GLN A 410 23.98 -5.78 5.92
N TYR A 411 23.42 -4.61 6.17
CA TYR A 411 23.22 -4.06 7.50
C TYR A 411 21.76 -3.65 7.68
N LEU A 412 21.22 -3.83 8.88
CA LEU A 412 19.90 -3.33 9.28
C LEU A 412 20.05 -2.38 10.45
N ILE A 413 19.47 -1.19 10.31
CA ILE A 413 19.43 -0.16 11.34
C ILE A 413 18.10 -0.30 12.04
N LEU A 414 18.12 -0.90 13.24
CA LEU A 414 16.93 -1.14 14.03
C LEU A 414 16.43 0.15 14.71
N ASP A 415 15.17 0.13 15.13
CA ASP A 415 14.53 1.23 15.86
C ASP A 415 15.26 1.59 17.17
N THR A 416 15.83 0.58 17.84
CA THR A 416 16.69 0.71 19.03
C THR A 416 18.05 1.38 18.76
N ASN A 417 18.37 1.74 17.52
CA ASN A 417 19.68 2.21 17.05
C ASN A 417 20.79 1.15 17.03
N SER A 418 20.47 -0.12 17.30
CA SER A 418 21.44 -1.19 17.02
C SER A 418 21.55 -1.40 15.51
N ILE A 419 22.75 -1.75 15.07
CA ILE A 419 23.03 -2.15 13.70
C ILE A 419 23.33 -3.64 13.72
N GLU A 420 22.53 -4.41 13.00
CA GLU A 420 22.82 -5.82 12.74
C GLU A 420 23.56 -5.94 11.41
N LYS A 421 24.62 -6.75 11.38
CA LYS A 421 25.44 -7.04 10.20
C LYS A 421 25.25 -8.50 9.79
N PHE A 422 25.17 -8.75 8.49
CA PHE A 422 25.07 -10.09 7.92
C PHE A 422 25.66 -10.15 6.51
N SER A 423 25.91 -11.37 6.04
CA SER A 423 26.32 -11.60 4.65
C SER A 423 25.15 -11.31 3.71
N VAL A 424 25.43 -10.80 2.51
CA VAL A 424 24.39 -10.50 1.49
C VAL A 424 23.54 -11.70 1.06
N ASN A 425 24.01 -12.93 1.32
CA ASN A 425 23.26 -14.15 1.03
C ASN A 425 22.29 -14.54 2.16
N GLU A 426 22.27 -13.79 3.27
CA GLU A 426 21.33 -13.95 4.38
C GLU A 426 20.18 -12.95 4.24
N ILE A 427 18.95 -13.44 4.18
CA ILE A 427 17.73 -12.62 4.12
C ILE A 427 16.94 -12.85 5.42
N ARG A 428 16.61 -11.77 6.15
CA ARG A 428 15.75 -11.85 7.33
C ARG A 428 14.37 -11.26 7.06
N TYR A 429 13.33 -11.97 7.47
CA TYR A 429 11.95 -11.50 7.49
C TYR A 429 11.53 -11.26 8.94
N TYR A 430 11.01 -10.08 9.27
CA TYR A 430 10.59 -9.74 10.64
C TYR A 430 9.07 -9.75 10.78
N GLY A 431 8.57 -10.15 11.95
CA GLY A 431 7.13 -10.21 12.28
C GLY A 431 6.61 -8.88 12.81
N LYS A 432 5.44 -8.88 13.47
CA LYS A 432 4.92 -7.71 14.20
C LYS A 432 5.85 -7.27 15.34
N LEU A 433 6.47 -8.25 15.99
CA LEU A 433 7.36 -8.05 17.12
C LEU A 433 8.81 -8.11 16.63
N THR A 434 9.64 -7.14 17.02
CA THR A 434 11.04 -7.03 16.59
C THR A 434 11.92 -8.21 17.06
N ASN A 435 11.48 -8.97 18.06
CA ASN A 435 12.17 -10.15 18.59
C ASN A 435 11.81 -11.47 17.90
N ARG A 436 10.94 -11.47 16.88
CA ARG A 436 10.60 -12.64 16.07
C ARG A 436 10.97 -12.41 14.61
N TYR A 437 11.74 -13.33 14.04
CA TYR A 437 12.11 -13.26 12.63
C TYR A 437 12.32 -14.65 12.01
N LEU A 438 12.11 -14.74 10.70
CA LEU A 438 12.63 -15.82 9.88
C LEU A 438 13.96 -15.40 9.29
N LEU A 439 14.92 -16.31 9.29
CA LEU A 439 16.20 -16.15 8.63
C LEU A 439 16.26 -17.18 7.50
N THR A 440 16.45 -16.69 6.29
CA THR A 440 16.73 -17.51 5.12
C THR A 440 18.14 -17.29 4.63
N ARG A 441 18.81 -18.35 4.20
CA ARG A 441 20.21 -18.29 3.78
C ARG A 441 20.39 -19.08 2.50
N GLU A 442 20.85 -18.43 1.45
CA GLU A 442 21.11 -19.09 0.17
C GLU A 442 22.42 -19.87 0.24
N ASN A 443 22.38 -21.13 -0.17
CA ASN A 443 23.57 -21.95 -0.36
C ASN A 443 24.12 -21.80 -1.79
N GLY A 444 25.32 -22.34 -2.06
CA GLY A 444 25.94 -22.25 -3.39
C GLY A 444 25.19 -22.93 -4.55
N GLN A 445 24.05 -23.59 -4.27
CA GLN A 445 23.17 -24.23 -5.25
C GLN A 445 21.87 -23.43 -5.49
N GLY A 446 21.73 -22.26 -4.87
CA GLY A 446 20.51 -21.44 -4.96
C GLY A 446 19.32 -21.96 -4.17
N LYS A 447 19.56 -22.87 -3.20
CA LYS A 447 18.55 -23.36 -2.25
C LYS A 447 18.71 -22.64 -0.92
N PHE A 448 17.61 -22.52 -0.18
CA PHE A 448 17.60 -21.77 1.06
C PHE A 448 17.55 -22.72 2.27
N SER A 449 18.20 -22.33 3.36
CA SER A 449 17.79 -22.77 4.69
C SER A 449 16.72 -21.83 5.23
N LEU A 450 15.83 -22.32 6.08
CA LEU A 450 14.82 -21.54 6.77
C LEU A 450 14.90 -21.80 8.27
N ASP A 451 15.20 -20.75 9.02
CA ASP A 451 15.29 -20.76 10.47
C ASP A 451 14.29 -19.79 11.07
N TYR A 452 13.67 -20.18 12.17
CA TYR A 452 12.78 -19.35 12.96
C TYR A 452 13.46 -18.91 14.24
N SER A 453 13.42 -17.61 14.51
CA SER A 453 13.99 -17.00 15.70
C SER A 453 12.91 -16.44 16.61
N VAL A 454 12.96 -16.84 17.88
CA VAL A 454 12.16 -16.23 18.96
C VAL A 454 13.07 -15.97 20.15
N ASP A 455 13.05 -14.73 20.64
CA ASP A 455 13.84 -14.32 21.80
C ASP A 455 15.34 -14.65 21.64
N GLY A 456 15.84 -14.51 20.41
CA GLY A 456 17.25 -14.75 20.05
C GLY A 456 17.64 -16.22 19.88
N ARG A 457 16.70 -17.17 20.02
CA ARG A 457 16.96 -18.59 19.78
C ARG A 457 16.55 -18.97 18.36
N LEU A 458 17.51 -19.41 17.56
CA LEU A 458 17.29 -19.92 16.21
C LEU A 458 16.92 -21.41 16.25
N THR A 459 15.81 -21.75 15.61
CA THR A 459 15.34 -23.12 15.38
C THR A 459 15.24 -23.35 13.89
N ARG A 460 15.95 -24.37 13.38
CA ARG A 460 15.86 -24.77 11.97
C ARG A 460 14.47 -25.33 11.68
N ILE A 461 13.75 -24.73 10.72
CA ILE A 461 12.50 -25.29 10.18
C ILE A 461 12.83 -26.29 9.08
N ALA A 462 13.62 -25.86 8.10
CA ALA A 462 13.91 -26.66 6.91
C ALA A 462 15.23 -26.25 6.25
N ASP A 463 15.80 -27.16 5.48
CA ASP A 463 16.98 -26.92 4.64
C ASP A 463 16.72 -27.42 3.22
N GLY A 464 17.37 -26.80 2.24
CA GLY A 464 17.20 -27.13 0.82
C GLY A 464 15.85 -26.69 0.25
N ILE A 465 15.22 -25.66 0.81
CA ILE A 465 13.93 -25.18 0.33
C ILE A 465 14.10 -24.33 -0.94
N ASP A 466 13.03 -24.26 -1.73
CA ASP A 466 12.97 -23.40 -2.90
C ASP A 466 12.76 -21.93 -2.50
N LYS A 467 12.81 -21.02 -3.47
CA LYS A 467 12.71 -19.57 -3.25
C LYS A 467 11.37 -19.09 -2.68
N ASN A 468 10.31 -19.89 -2.80
CA ASN A 468 8.94 -19.45 -2.50
C ASN A 468 8.58 -19.77 -1.04
N ILE A 469 8.49 -18.71 -0.22
CA ILE A 469 8.21 -18.79 1.22
C ILE A 469 7.10 -17.78 1.57
N TYR A 470 6.02 -18.29 2.14
CA TYR A 470 4.83 -17.55 2.55
C TYR A 470 4.64 -17.70 4.05
N PHE A 471 4.16 -16.66 4.73
CA PHE A 471 4.00 -16.73 6.17
C PHE A 471 2.99 -15.70 6.69
N ASP A 472 2.29 -16.06 7.75
CA ASP A 472 1.47 -15.10 8.46
C ASP A 472 2.34 -14.07 9.23
N LYS A 473 1.68 -13.03 9.73
CA LYS A 473 2.31 -11.89 10.39
C LYS A 473 3.14 -12.23 11.63
N GLU A 474 2.75 -13.28 12.35
CA GLU A 474 3.40 -13.69 13.59
C GLU A 474 4.35 -14.88 13.37
N PHE A 475 4.48 -15.31 12.11
CA PHE A 475 5.12 -16.55 11.69
C PHE A 475 4.55 -17.79 12.35
N ASN A 476 3.28 -17.78 12.75
CA ASN A 476 2.67 -18.98 13.35
C ASN A 476 2.49 -20.06 12.27
N ASN A 477 2.19 -19.64 11.04
CA ASN A 477 2.10 -20.50 9.87
C ASN A 477 3.09 -20.05 8.81
N ILE A 478 3.88 -21.00 8.32
CA ILE A 478 4.88 -20.77 7.26
C ILE A 478 4.71 -21.84 6.22
N ILE A 479 4.43 -21.43 4.98
CA ILE A 479 4.32 -22.30 3.83
C ILE A 479 5.59 -22.16 3.00
N TYR A 480 6.20 -23.29 2.67
CA TYR A 480 7.38 -23.33 1.83
C TYR A 480 7.34 -24.55 0.92
N SER A 481 8.10 -24.51 -0.18
CA SER A 481 8.28 -25.67 -1.04
C SER A 481 9.68 -26.25 -0.94
N LYS A 482 9.76 -27.58 -1.03
CA LYS A 482 11.00 -28.34 -1.06
C LYS A 482 10.79 -29.59 -1.89
N GLU A 483 11.69 -29.84 -2.84
CA GLU A 483 11.70 -31.08 -3.65
C GLU A 483 10.36 -31.34 -4.36
N GLY A 484 9.68 -30.28 -4.84
CA GLY A 484 8.38 -30.39 -5.50
C GLY A 484 7.21 -30.71 -4.57
N LYS A 485 7.38 -30.53 -3.26
CA LYS A 485 6.36 -30.70 -2.24
C LYS A 485 6.14 -29.39 -1.50
N MET A 486 4.89 -29.13 -1.12
CA MET A 486 4.50 -28.03 -0.25
C MET A 486 4.44 -28.51 1.19
N PHE A 487 5.04 -27.73 2.08
CA PHE A 487 5.00 -27.96 3.51
C PHE A 487 4.40 -26.76 4.23
N VAL A 488 3.66 -27.04 5.30
CA VAL A 488 3.23 -26.05 6.28
C VAL A 488 3.97 -26.34 7.57
N TRP A 489 4.72 -25.36 8.05
CA TRP A 489 5.17 -25.33 9.44
C TRP A 489 4.14 -24.55 10.27
N SER A 490 3.68 -25.16 11.37
CA SER A 490 2.73 -24.55 12.30
C SER A 490 3.07 -24.95 13.74
N ASP A 491 3.41 -23.97 14.57
CA ASP A 491 3.74 -24.14 16.00
C ASP A 491 4.72 -25.30 16.28
N GLY A 492 5.80 -25.38 15.49
CA GLY A 492 6.85 -26.39 15.65
C GLY A 492 6.59 -27.73 14.94
N ASN A 493 5.41 -27.93 14.34
CA ASN A 493 5.09 -29.12 13.56
C ASN A 493 5.23 -28.83 12.05
N VAL A 494 5.64 -29.84 11.29
CA VAL A 494 5.70 -29.78 9.82
C VAL A 494 4.75 -30.80 9.23
N SER A 495 3.91 -30.35 8.31
CA SER A 495 3.01 -31.20 7.53
C SER A 495 3.30 -31.04 6.04
N GLU A 496 3.36 -32.16 5.30
CA GLU A 496 3.27 -32.15 3.84
C GLU A 496 1.80 -31.95 3.45
N VAL A 497 1.51 -30.95 2.62
CA VAL A 497 0.12 -30.57 2.29
C VAL A 497 -0.22 -30.72 0.81
N ALA A 498 0.79 -30.75 -0.06
CA ALA A 498 0.59 -30.98 -1.49
C ALA A 498 1.88 -31.42 -2.19
N GLN A 499 1.75 -32.09 -3.33
CA GLN A 499 2.86 -32.37 -4.25
C GLN A 499 2.70 -31.49 -5.49
N ASN A 500 3.36 -30.34 -5.46
CA ASN A 500 3.27 -29.32 -6.49
C ASN A 500 4.63 -28.64 -6.69
N THR A 501 5.01 -28.44 -7.95
CA THR A 501 6.16 -27.61 -8.31
C THR A 501 5.73 -26.16 -8.56
N ASN A 502 6.66 -25.21 -8.42
CA ASN A 502 6.46 -23.80 -8.80
C ASN A 502 5.25 -23.11 -8.13
N ILE A 503 5.07 -23.33 -6.83
CA ILE A 503 3.97 -22.74 -6.07
C ILE A 503 4.10 -21.22 -6.03
N ASN A 504 3.10 -20.52 -6.56
CA ASN A 504 2.98 -19.06 -6.49
C ASN A 504 1.70 -18.69 -5.75
N ALA A 505 1.78 -17.83 -4.74
CA ALA A 505 0.57 -17.39 -4.05
C ALA A 505 -0.27 -16.45 -4.93
N VAL A 506 -1.59 -16.51 -4.74
CA VAL A 506 -2.54 -15.68 -5.49
C VAL A 506 -2.61 -14.26 -4.93
N THR A 507 -2.81 -13.30 -5.81
CA THR A 507 -3.05 -11.89 -5.47
C THR A 507 -4.26 -11.75 -4.54
N VAL A 508 -4.15 -10.93 -3.49
CA VAL A 508 -5.20 -10.79 -2.46
C VAL A 508 -5.86 -9.41 -2.49
N ILE A 509 -7.20 -9.39 -2.33
CA ILE A 509 -7.97 -8.19 -1.96
C ILE A 509 -8.35 -8.28 -0.49
N SER A 510 -7.82 -7.38 0.34
CA SER A 510 -8.19 -7.33 1.75
C SER A 510 -9.45 -6.50 2.01
N ALA A 511 -10.22 -6.91 3.01
CA ALA A 511 -11.26 -6.09 3.61
C ALA A 511 -10.60 -5.02 4.49
N ARG A 512 -10.43 -3.80 3.96
CA ARG A 512 -10.27 -2.63 4.83
C ARG A 512 -11.48 -2.48 5.73
#